data_AF-A0A944TYF2-F1
#
_entry.id   AF-A0A944TYF2-F1
#
_cell.length_a   1.000
_cell.length_b   1.000
_cell.length_c   1.000
_cell.angle_alpha   90.00
_cell.angle_beta   90.00
_cell.angle_gamma   90.00
#
_symmetry.space_group_name_H-M   'P 1'
#
loop_
_entity.id
_entity.type
_entity.pdbx_description
1 polymer ?
#
loop_
_entity_poly.entity_id
_entity_poly.type
_entity_poly.pdbx_seq_one_letter_code
_entity_poly.pdbx_strand_id
1 'polypeptide(L)'
;MELSEIIKDVERHNDICRQLLDIVQQENRWLSSLKADTSQIAALQKSKASLSKSLAEVVAKIQGHRAALQDASKNNPDAPKHKEIQLAIQSATDLIMKIVVIDRENEKLLMKQGMVPAESIPSSYQYRPSDALKAYQSNPS
;
A
#
# COMPACT_ATOMS: atom_id res chain seq x y z
N MET A 1 12.90 14.21 -18.45
CA MET A 1 12.48 13.04 -17.65
C MET A 1 11.43 12.33 -18.48
N GLU A 2 11.68 11.08 -18.85
CA GLU A 2 10.83 10.39 -19.81
C GLU A 2 9.55 9.91 -19.11
N LEU A 3 8.38 10.25 -19.66
CA LEU A 3 7.07 9.85 -19.15
C LEU A 3 6.95 8.33 -18.91
N SER A 4 7.72 7.56 -19.68
CA SER A 4 7.83 6.10 -19.57
C SER A 4 8.42 5.61 -18.24
N GLU A 5 9.28 6.39 -17.57
CA GLU A 5 9.82 6.01 -16.26
C GLU A 5 8.79 6.16 -15.15
N ILE A 6 7.94 7.20 -15.23
CA ILE A 6 6.87 7.44 -14.26
C ILE A 6 5.84 6.32 -14.33
N ILE A 7 5.43 5.93 -15.54
CA ILE A 7 4.48 4.84 -15.74
C ILE A 7 5.05 3.53 -15.17
N LYS A 8 6.32 3.21 -15.46
CA LYS A 8 6.99 2.02 -14.91
C LYS A 8 7.03 2.01 -13.39
N ASP A 9 7.32 3.15 -12.75
CA ASP A 9 7.37 3.23 -11.29
C ASP A 9 5.98 3.09 -10.67
N VAL A 10 4.93 3.64 -11.29
CA VAL A 10 3.54 3.49 -10.82
C VAL A 10 3.01 2.07 -11.05
N GLU A 11 3.37 1.41 -12.15
CA GLU A 11 3.05 0.00 -12.39
C GLU A 11 3.74 -0.90 -11.37
N ARG A 12 5.03 -0.64 -11.10
CA ARG A 12 5.80 -1.35 -10.07
C ARG A 12 5.17 -1.18 -8.68
N HIS A 13 4.66 0.00 -8.36
CA HIS A 13 3.91 0.24 -7.13
C HIS A 13 2.64 -0.64 -7.07
N ASN A 14 1.86 -0.66 -8.15
CA ASN A 14 0.66 -1.51 -8.23
C ASN A 14 0.99 -3.01 -8.06
N ASP A 15 2.10 -3.49 -8.63
CA ASP A 15 2.51 -4.88 -8.48
C ASP A 15 2.94 -5.23 -7.06
N ILE A 16 3.62 -4.32 -6.36
CA ILE A 16 3.95 -4.49 -4.94
C ILE A 16 2.66 -4.52 -4.11
N CYS A 17 1.69 -3.65 -4.40
CA CYS A 17 0.39 -3.66 -3.71
C CYS A 17 -0.38 -4.97 -3.97
N ARG A 18 -0.35 -5.54 -5.18
CA ARG A 18 -0.97 -6.84 -5.47
C ARG A 18 -0.31 -7.97 -4.67
N GLN A 19 1.02 -7.98 -4.59
CA GLN A 19 1.77 -8.97 -3.80
C GLN A 19 1.48 -8.84 -2.30
N LEU A 20 1.40 -7.62 -1.77
CA LEU A 20 1.00 -7.38 -0.39
C LEU A 20 -0.43 -7.85 -0.12
N LEU A 21 -1.36 -7.59 -1.04
CA LEU A 21 -2.73 -8.07 -0.92
C LEU A 21 -2.80 -9.59 -0.85
N ASP A 22 -2.03 -10.29 -1.69
CA ASP A 22 -2.00 -11.76 -1.67
C ASP A 22 -1.42 -12.29 -0.35
N ILE A 23 -0.37 -11.69 0.18
CA ILE A 23 0.20 -12.07 1.49
C ILE A 23 -0.84 -11.89 2.60
N VAL A 24 -1.50 -10.73 2.65
CA VAL A 24 -2.50 -10.43 3.69
C VAL A 24 -3.72 -11.37 3.57
N GLN A 25 -4.08 -11.79 2.35
CA GLN A 25 -5.09 -12.82 2.12
C GLN A 25 -4.63 -14.22 2.55
N GLN A 26 -3.36 -14.57 2.33
CA GLN A 26 -2.78 -15.82 2.81
C GLN A 26 -2.74 -15.86 4.35
N GLU A 27 -2.35 -14.76 4.99
CA GLU A 27 -2.42 -14.58 6.45
C GLU A 27 -3.87 -14.77 6.96
N ASN A 28 -4.86 -14.18 6.29
CA ASN A 28 -6.28 -14.33 6.66
C ASN A 28 -6.76 -15.80 6.60
N ARG A 29 -6.38 -16.51 5.54
CA ARG A 29 -6.70 -17.93 5.37
C ARG A 29 -6.01 -18.79 6.43
N TRP A 30 -4.75 -18.51 6.74
CA TRP A 30 -4.00 -19.18 7.79
C TRP A 30 -4.66 -18.96 9.16
N LEU A 31 -4.97 -17.72 9.51
CA LEU A 31 -5.64 -17.35 10.75
C LEU A 31 -7.06 -17.93 10.85
N SER A 32 -7.73 -18.16 9.74
CA SER A 32 -9.05 -18.81 9.74
C SER A 32 -8.97 -20.33 9.85
N SER A 33 -7.79 -20.93 9.66
CA SER A 33 -7.59 -22.37 9.68
C SER A 33 -7.11 -22.86 11.05
N LEU A 34 -7.74 -23.90 11.59
CA LEU A 34 -7.37 -24.51 12.88
C LEU A 34 -6.10 -25.39 12.83
N LYS A 35 -5.50 -25.62 11.65
CA LYS A 35 -4.34 -26.52 11.45
C LYS A 35 -3.16 -25.82 10.77
N ALA A 36 -3.00 -24.55 11.05
CA ALA A 36 -2.15 -23.69 10.26
C ALA A 36 -0.66 -23.83 10.69
N ASP A 37 0.24 -24.06 9.73
CA ASP A 37 1.67 -24.30 9.94
C ASP A 37 2.40 -22.98 10.26
N THR A 38 3.04 -22.89 11.41
CA THR A 38 3.74 -21.69 11.89
C THR A 38 4.95 -21.30 11.03
N SER A 39 5.53 -22.24 10.27
CA SER A 39 6.65 -21.96 9.36
C SER A 39 6.23 -21.10 8.16
N GLN A 40 4.99 -21.26 7.69
CA GLN A 40 4.43 -20.49 6.57
C GLN A 40 4.21 -19.03 6.95
N ILE A 41 3.80 -18.75 8.20
CA ILE A 41 3.64 -17.38 8.69
C ILE A 41 4.96 -16.63 8.78
N ALA A 42 6.02 -17.27 9.27
CA ALA A 42 7.33 -16.63 9.34
C ALA A 42 7.82 -16.21 7.94
N ALA A 43 7.57 -17.04 6.92
CA ALA A 43 7.89 -16.71 5.53
C ALA A 43 7.02 -15.55 4.99
N LEU A 44 5.73 -15.54 5.30
CA LEU A 44 4.80 -14.47 4.91
C LEU A 44 5.18 -13.13 5.55
N GLN A 45 5.49 -13.12 6.85
CA GLN A 45 5.93 -11.92 7.56
C GLN A 45 7.25 -11.35 6.99
N LYS A 46 8.21 -12.23 6.67
CA LYS A 46 9.46 -11.82 6.03
C LYS A 46 9.22 -11.20 4.64
N SER A 47 8.35 -11.82 3.85
CA SER A 47 7.95 -11.29 2.53
C SER A 47 7.22 -9.96 2.65
N LYS A 48 6.30 -9.82 3.62
CA LYS A 48 5.59 -8.56 3.93
C LYS A 48 6.56 -7.45 4.28
N ALA A 49 7.52 -7.70 5.16
CA ALA A 49 8.54 -6.72 5.54
C ALA A 49 9.41 -6.27 4.35
N SER A 50 9.86 -7.22 3.52
CA SER A 50 10.64 -6.90 2.31
C SER A 50 9.83 -6.05 1.33
N LEU A 51 8.58 -6.43 1.07
CA LEU A 51 7.71 -5.71 0.14
C LEU A 51 7.33 -4.33 0.65
N SER A 52 7.10 -4.16 1.96
CA SER A 52 6.86 -2.84 2.57
C SER A 52 8.05 -1.90 2.41
N LYS A 53 9.28 -2.42 2.52
CA LYS A 53 10.49 -1.62 2.24
C LYS A 53 10.56 -1.22 0.77
N SER A 54 10.34 -2.16 -0.15
CA SER A 54 10.30 -1.86 -1.59
C SER A 54 9.16 -0.89 -1.95
N LEU A 55 8.02 -0.96 -1.26
CA LEU A 55 6.92 -0.03 -1.44
C LEU A 55 7.33 1.39 -1.08
N ALA A 56 8.00 1.56 0.06
CA ALA A 56 8.49 2.87 0.52
C ALA A 56 9.48 3.50 -0.49
N GLU A 57 10.39 2.69 -1.04
CA GLU A 57 11.35 3.13 -2.06
C GLU A 57 10.65 3.59 -3.35
N VAL A 58 9.63 2.84 -3.81
CA VAL A 58 8.88 3.20 -5.02
C VAL A 58 8.00 4.43 -4.79
N VAL A 59 7.38 4.56 -3.61
CA VAL A 59 6.60 5.75 -3.23
C VAL A 59 7.49 7.00 -3.24
N ALA A 60 8.71 6.92 -2.70
CA ALA A 60 9.65 8.04 -2.72
C ALA A 60 10.00 8.47 -4.15
N LYS A 61 10.17 7.51 -5.08
CA LYS A 61 10.39 7.80 -6.51
C LYS A 61 9.18 8.48 -7.15
N ILE A 62 7.97 7.96 -6.92
CA ILE A 62 6.73 8.57 -7.43
C ILE A 62 6.53 9.98 -6.89
N GLN A 63 6.86 10.23 -5.61
CA GLN A 63 6.81 11.58 -5.02
C GLN A 63 7.80 12.53 -5.70
N GLY A 64 9.04 12.08 -5.96
CA GLY A 64 10.02 12.85 -6.73
C GLY A 64 9.52 13.18 -8.14
N HIS A 65 8.89 12.20 -8.82
CA HIS A 65 8.30 12.40 -10.15
C HIS A 65 7.13 13.37 -10.14
N ARG A 66 6.30 13.34 -9.09
CA ARG A 66 5.18 14.27 -8.89
C ARG A 66 5.67 15.71 -8.74
N ALA A 67 6.73 15.94 -7.97
CA ALA A 67 7.33 17.27 -7.83
C ALA A 67 7.84 17.79 -9.19
N ALA A 68 8.57 16.95 -9.94
CA ALA A 68 9.08 17.30 -11.27
C ALA A 68 7.96 17.59 -12.29
N LEU A 69 6.88 16.80 -12.29
CA LEU A 69 5.69 17.01 -13.13
C LEU A 69 4.94 18.29 -12.75
N GLN A 70 4.83 18.60 -11.46
CA GLN A 70 4.12 19.79 -10.97
C GLN A 70 4.87 21.07 -11.34
N ASP A 71 6.20 21.07 -11.27
CA ASP A 71 7.03 22.17 -11.76
C ASP A 71 6.99 22.32 -13.29
N ALA A 72 7.00 21.21 -14.03
CA ALA A 72 6.84 21.23 -15.48
C ALA A 72 5.45 21.76 -15.92
N SER A 73 4.39 21.37 -15.21
CA SER A 73 3.02 21.80 -15.50
C SER A 73 2.78 23.28 -15.16
N LYS A 74 3.44 23.85 -14.14
CA LYS A 74 3.42 25.29 -13.87
C LYS A 74 4.02 26.09 -15.02
N ASN A 75 5.04 25.55 -15.67
CA ASN A 75 5.73 26.18 -16.79
C ASN A 75 5.04 25.95 -18.15
N ASN A 76 4.13 24.97 -18.25
CA ASN A 76 3.40 24.68 -19.48
C ASN A 76 1.97 24.14 -19.19
N PRO A 77 0.99 25.04 -19.01
CA PRO A 77 -0.38 24.67 -18.61
C PRO A 77 -1.18 23.92 -19.69
N ASP A 78 -0.75 23.96 -20.95
CA ASP A 78 -1.35 23.19 -22.07
C ASP A 78 -0.81 21.75 -22.18
N ALA A 79 0.08 21.33 -21.28
CA ALA A 79 0.60 19.97 -21.26
C ALA A 79 -0.56 18.96 -21.07
N PRO A 80 -0.64 17.90 -21.90
CA PRO A 80 -1.75 16.96 -21.87
C PRO A 80 -1.83 16.26 -20.51
N LYS A 81 -3.01 16.33 -19.88
CA LYS A 81 -3.29 15.63 -18.62
C LYS A 81 -3.15 14.12 -18.84
N HIS A 82 -2.15 13.52 -18.21
CA HIS A 82 -1.81 12.11 -18.37
C HIS A 82 -2.85 11.19 -17.71
N LYS A 83 -3.90 10.84 -18.46
CA LYS A 83 -5.02 10.00 -18.00
C LYS A 83 -4.57 8.60 -17.52
N GLU A 84 -3.55 8.02 -18.15
CA GLU A 84 -3.01 6.71 -17.77
C GLU A 84 -2.37 6.72 -16.38
N ILE A 85 -1.63 7.78 -16.04
CA ILE A 85 -1.04 7.96 -14.71
C ILE A 85 -2.15 8.10 -13.67
N GLN A 86 -3.21 8.85 -13.98
CA GLN A 86 -4.36 8.98 -13.07
C GLN A 86 -5.06 7.64 -12.81
N LEU A 87 -5.30 6.84 -13.86
CA LEU A 87 -5.89 5.51 -13.73
C LEU A 87 -5.00 4.58 -12.90
N ALA A 88 -3.69 4.63 -13.10
CA ALA A 88 -2.74 3.79 -12.37
C ALA A 88 -2.63 4.18 -10.88
N ILE A 89 -2.75 5.48 -10.55
CA ILE A 89 -2.85 5.97 -9.16
C ILE A 89 -4.16 5.52 -8.52
N GLN A 90 -5.26 5.57 -9.26
CA GLN A 90 -6.56 5.14 -8.74
C GLN A 90 -6.56 3.63 -8.42
N SER A 91 -6.02 2.81 -9.31
CA SER A 91 -5.79 1.38 -9.07
C SER A 91 -4.97 1.12 -7.80
N ALA A 92 -3.90 1.88 -7.58
CA ALA A 92 -3.07 1.75 -6.39
C ALA A 92 -3.86 2.06 -5.10
N THR A 93 -4.69 3.11 -5.14
CA THR A 93 -5.53 3.51 -4.00
C THR A 93 -6.54 2.43 -3.65
N ASP A 94 -7.19 1.83 -4.65
CA ASP A 94 -8.14 0.72 -4.46
C ASP A 94 -7.47 -0.52 -3.86
N LEU A 95 -6.25 -0.85 -4.30
CA LEU A 95 -5.48 -1.95 -3.74
C LEU A 95 -5.08 -1.69 -2.28
N ILE A 96 -4.62 -0.48 -1.96
CA ILE A 96 -4.29 -0.09 -0.57
C ILE A 96 -5.51 -0.21 0.33
N MET A 97 -6.67 0.27 -0.12
CA MET A 97 -7.92 0.14 0.64
C MET A 97 -8.27 -1.32 0.91
N LYS A 98 -8.13 -2.21 -0.08
CA LYS A 98 -8.35 -3.66 0.11
C LYS A 98 -7.38 -4.26 1.12
N ILE A 99 -6.10 -3.91 1.04
CA ILE A 99 -5.07 -4.39 1.99
C ILE A 99 -5.47 -4.00 3.41
N VAL A 100 -5.81 -2.73 3.66
CA VAL A 100 -6.18 -2.23 5.00
C VAL A 100 -7.40 -2.94 5.58
N VAL A 101 -8.41 -3.23 4.75
CA VAL A 101 -9.62 -3.95 5.21
C VAL A 101 -9.27 -5.36 5.67
N ILE A 102 -8.47 -6.10 4.90
CA ILE A 102 -8.12 -7.48 5.22
C ILE A 102 -7.13 -7.53 6.39
N ASP A 103 -6.20 -6.58 6.51
CA ASP A 103 -5.27 -6.53 7.65
C ASP A 103 -6.02 -6.34 8.98
N ARG A 104 -7.09 -5.54 8.99
CA ARG A 104 -7.99 -5.40 10.15
C ARG A 104 -8.75 -6.68 10.48
N GLU A 105 -9.09 -7.49 9.48
CA GLU A 105 -9.69 -8.81 9.71
C GLU A 105 -8.67 -9.77 10.32
N ASN A 106 -7.43 -9.74 9.83
CA ASN A 106 -6.31 -10.52 10.38
C ASN A 106 -6.05 -10.15 11.84
N GLU A 107 -6.00 -8.87 12.17
CA GLU A 107 -5.87 -8.38 13.55
C GLU A 107 -6.98 -8.92 14.46
N LYS A 108 -8.24 -8.91 14.00
CA LYS A 108 -9.37 -9.47 14.77
C LYS A 108 -9.24 -10.98 14.98
N LEU A 109 -8.76 -11.71 13.98
CA LEU A 109 -8.54 -13.16 14.10
C LEU A 109 -7.39 -13.47 15.06
N LEU A 110 -6.29 -12.71 15.00
CA LEU A 110 -5.17 -12.80 15.94
C LEU A 110 -5.62 -12.56 17.39
N MET A 111 -6.47 -11.55 17.62
CA MET A 111 -7.06 -11.30 18.95
C MET A 111 -7.92 -12.48 19.42
N LYS A 112 -8.78 -13.02 18.54
CA LYS A 112 -9.65 -14.17 18.88
C LYS A 112 -8.87 -15.44 19.22
N GLN A 113 -7.71 -15.63 18.60
CA GLN A 113 -6.83 -16.78 18.84
C GLN A 113 -5.89 -16.58 20.04
N GLY A 114 -5.93 -15.42 20.70
CA GLY A 114 -5.07 -15.11 21.85
C GLY A 114 -3.59 -14.96 21.48
N MET A 115 -3.26 -14.77 20.19
CA MET A 115 -1.89 -14.69 19.70
C MET A 115 -1.26 -13.29 19.82
N VAL A 116 -2.03 -12.29 20.26
CA VAL A 116 -1.56 -10.92 20.48
C VAL A 116 -2.13 -10.39 21.80
N PRO A 117 -1.30 -9.94 22.76
CA PRO A 117 -1.81 -9.24 23.94
C PRO A 117 -2.47 -7.93 23.50
N ALA A 118 -3.63 -7.60 24.05
CA ALA A 118 -4.41 -6.41 23.67
C ALA A 118 -3.62 -5.09 23.78
N GLU A 119 -2.51 -5.09 24.51
CA GLU A 119 -1.63 -3.95 24.80
C GLU A 119 -0.60 -3.65 23.69
N SER A 120 -0.31 -4.59 22.78
CA SER A 120 0.63 -4.38 21.67
C SER A 120 -0.03 -3.91 20.38
N ILE A 121 -1.33 -3.61 20.43
CA ILE A 121 -2.13 -3.21 19.28
C ILE A 121 -2.08 -1.70 19.15
N PRO A 122 -1.43 -1.13 18.11
CA PRO A 122 -1.55 0.29 17.84
C PRO A 122 -3.03 0.62 17.68
N SER A 123 -3.52 1.55 18.51
CA SER A 123 -4.93 1.92 18.56
C SER A 123 -5.48 2.11 17.14
N SER A 124 -6.59 1.44 16.83
CA SER A 124 -7.36 1.51 15.58
C SER A 124 -7.64 2.93 15.04
N TYR A 125 -7.36 3.96 15.83
CA TYR A 125 -7.33 5.37 15.45
C TYR A 125 -6.14 5.80 14.57
N GLN A 126 -5.03 5.07 14.55
CA GLN A 126 -3.81 5.50 13.83
C GLN A 126 -3.84 5.20 12.31
N TYR A 127 -4.70 4.28 11.87
CA TYR A 127 -4.83 3.92 10.46
C TYR A 127 -6.31 3.98 10.04
N ARG A 128 -6.89 5.19 9.99
CA ARG A 128 -8.13 5.35 9.22
C ARG A 128 -7.74 5.48 7.73
N PRO A 129 -8.37 4.73 6.81
CA PRO A 129 -8.14 4.92 5.38
C PRO A 129 -8.46 6.34 4.90
N SER A 130 -9.36 7.04 5.61
CA SER A 130 -9.60 8.48 5.42
C SER A 130 -8.40 9.35 5.78
N ASP A 131 -7.51 8.93 6.68
CA ASP A 131 -6.29 9.66 7.02
C ASP A 131 -5.18 9.44 5.98
N ALA A 132 -5.13 8.27 5.33
CA ALA A 132 -4.25 8.06 4.17
C ALA A 132 -4.72 8.89 2.95
N LEU A 133 -6.03 8.95 2.71
CA LEU A 133 -6.65 9.83 1.71
C LEU A 133 -6.42 11.32 2.04
N LYS A 134 -6.58 11.71 3.32
CA LYS A 134 -6.25 13.06 3.79
C LYS A 134 -4.76 13.35 3.69
N ALA A 135 -3.85 12.41 3.94
CA ALA A 135 -2.41 12.66 3.76
C ALA A 135 -2.08 12.94 2.28
N TYR A 136 -2.76 12.26 1.35
CA TYR A 136 -2.64 12.53 -0.09
C TYR A 136 -3.28 13.86 -0.53
N GLN A 137 -4.37 14.28 0.12
CA GLN A 137 -5.12 15.51 -0.17
C GLN A 137 -4.59 16.74 0.57
N SER A 138 -3.99 16.56 1.75
CA SER A 138 -3.49 17.59 2.66
C SER A 138 -2.01 17.93 2.46
N ASN A 139 -1.36 17.38 1.42
CA ASN A 139 -0.09 17.90 0.93
C ASN A 139 -0.27 18.59 -0.44
N PRO A 140 -0.95 19.76 -0.49
CA PRO A 140 -0.72 20.76 -1.50
C PRO A 140 0.31 21.75 -0.97
N SER A 141 1.60 21.48 -1.15
CA SER A 141 2.67 22.49 -1.12
C SER A 141 3.86 21.98 -1.90
#